data_AF-A0A497ZJQ1-F1
#
_entry.id   AF-A0A497ZJQ1-F1
#
_cell.length_a   1.000
_cell.length_b   1.000
_cell.length_c   1.000
_cell.angle_alpha   90.00
_cell.angle_beta   90.00
_cell.angle_gamma   90.00
#
_symmetry.space_group_name_H-M   'P 1'
#
loop_
_entity.id
_entity.type
_entity.pdbx_description
1 polymer ?
#
loop_
_entity_poly.entity_id
_entity_poly.type
_entity_poly.pdbx_seq_one_letter_code
_entity_poly.pdbx_strand_id
1 'polypeptide(L)'
;MFKITPFRAAAVAGVLGSVLLSSAASASTLIDPPGDRGINNVLGTAIPPQAAAENDVSIERQFSIEIENVAGGAITHVAESGVRTRMGGVERAATTTVAANDGFWASKYSRAVDGSLSHVLATSVYVLRLRVGPDQAYDPLNQRAFTARLVNLRPDQFLEADQGNWQADTIYTDIPGGIKIFGGATAPPVGSPVTWWDTARSQWRPLAEHFAANPNAAVPAKIRYTVYKPVSAYGTPGYLELENWSAGDTVGGRTNPANGRVLVAYPGGVVRHVADVLQRVRGSGRFGGTEFAAVGQIDTNHPGALTLSTSPRVGYTTDFDQRGGLQIVPANHAKYLGYVLGQEPFIGRAQWMVVGPVGATSAQLADERYLIDGQLSVNPGWEAVAPLFGMYVRTSYNKDWLAGSTRFVVSYDYGATWQQSPSLTGTTEPPTSPVNNWTNIRVYLQYPTGP
;
A
#
# COMPACT_ATOMS: atom_id res chain seq x y z
N MET A 1 -10.25 18.04 18.76
CA MET A 1 -9.53 17.72 20.02
C MET A 1 -10.37 16.69 20.78
N PHE A 2 -10.04 15.40 20.68
CA PHE A 2 -10.70 14.36 21.49
C PHE A 2 -9.61 13.60 22.24
N LYS A 3 -9.64 13.73 23.57
CA LYS A 3 -8.78 13.07 24.54
C LYS A 3 -9.12 11.57 24.57
N ILE A 4 -8.11 10.72 24.40
CA ILE A 4 -8.18 9.30 24.72
C ILE A 4 -7.76 9.15 26.18
N THR A 5 -8.67 8.69 27.03
CA THR A 5 -8.40 8.32 28.43
C THR A 5 -8.02 6.83 28.49
N PRO A 6 -6.96 6.42 29.19
CA PRO A 6 -6.60 5.01 29.32
C PRO A 6 -7.45 4.33 30.41
N PHE A 7 -8.03 3.17 30.08
CA PHE A 7 -8.70 2.32 31.06
C PHE A 7 -7.67 1.50 31.85
N ARG A 8 -7.83 1.50 33.18
CA ARG A 8 -7.07 0.69 34.14
C ARG A 8 -7.54 -0.77 34.08
N ALA A 9 -6.61 -1.70 33.89
CA ALA A 9 -6.84 -3.12 34.15
C ALA A 9 -6.76 -3.39 35.66
N ALA A 10 -7.81 -3.96 36.24
CA ALA A 10 -7.81 -4.47 37.60
C ALA A 10 -7.17 -5.87 37.62
N ALA A 11 -6.22 -6.05 38.52
CA ALA A 11 -5.63 -7.34 38.84
C ALA A 11 -6.62 -8.18 39.66
N VAL A 12 -6.84 -9.43 39.27
CA VAL A 12 -7.40 -10.47 40.13
C VAL A 12 -6.44 -11.65 40.09
N ALA A 13 -5.82 -11.90 41.25
CA ALA A 13 -5.02 -13.07 41.52
C ALA A 13 -5.94 -14.28 41.80
N GLY A 14 -5.63 -15.41 41.20
CA GLY A 14 -6.27 -16.69 41.47
C GLY A 14 -5.27 -17.82 41.22
N VAL A 15 -4.74 -18.37 42.31
CA VAL A 15 -3.86 -19.55 42.36
C VAL A 15 -4.72 -20.81 42.23
N LEU A 16 -4.32 -21.78 41.40
CA LEU A 16 -4.26 -23.22 41.72
C LEU A 16 -4.01 -24.09 40.47
N GLY A 17 -3.14 -25.09 40.62
CA GLY A 17 -3.32 -26.39 39.97
C GLY A 17 -2.37 -26.74 38.82
N SER A 18 -1.13 -27.07 39.15
CA SER A 18 -0.23 -27.81 38.27
C SER A 18 -0.77 -29.22 37.99
N VAL A 19 -1.05 -29.52 36.71
CA VAL A 19 -1.12 -30.88 36.18
C VAL A 19 -0.23 -30.95 34.95
N LEU A 20 0.88 -31.67 35.11
CA LEU A 20 1.79 -32.08 34.04
C LEU A 20 1.06 -33.08 33.15
N LEU A 21 0.80 -32.69 31.90
CA LEU A 21 0.53 -33.62 30.80
C LEU A 21 1.44 -33.26 29.64
N SER A 22 2.51 -34.03 29.53
CA SER A 22 3.38 -34.09 28.36
C SER A 22 2.57 -34.63 27.18
N SER A 23 2.23 -33.78 26.23
CA SER A 23 1.97 -34.20 24.86
C SER A 23 3.01 -33.53 23.97
N ALA A 24 3.91 -34.35 23.44
CA ALA A 24 4.79 -33.96 22.36
C ALA A 24 3.90 -33.60 21.17
N ALA A 25 3.67 -32.29 20.97
CA ALA A 25 3.07 -31.78 19.77
C ALA A 25 4.07 -32.05 18.63
N SER A 26 3.72 -33.04 17.82
CA SER A 26 4.34 -33.32 16.53
C SER A 26 4.41 -32.01 15.76
N ALA A 27 5.63 -31.58 15.44
CA ALA A 27 5.90 -30.48 14.54
C ALA A 27 5.21 -30.80 13.20
N SER A 28 4.05 -30.19 12.97
CA SER A 28 3.44 -30.10 11.65
C SER A 28 4.37 -29.24 10.80
N THR A 29 5.27 -29.96 10.13
CA THR A 29 6.18 -29.45 9.12
C THR A 29 5.35 -29.19 7.88
N LEU A 30 4.70 -28.01 7.83
CA LEU A 30 4.39 -27.39 6.54
C LEU A 30 5.71 -26.89 5.95
N ILE A 31 6.49 -27.84 5.45
CA ILE A 31 7.60 -27.60 4.53
C ILE A 31 6.94 -27.13 3.25
N ASP A 32 6.96 -25.82 3.01
CA ASP A 32 6.73 -25.26 1.69
C ASP A 32 7.83 -25.86 0.77
N PRO A 33 7.47 -26.59 -0.30
CA PRO A 33 8.48 -27.20 -1.16
C PRO A 33 9.29 -26.11 -1.86
N PRO A 34 10.63 -26.22 -1.91
CA PRO A 34 11.46 -25.31 -2.69
C PRO A 34 11.36 -25.69 -4.17
N GLY A 35 10.55 -24.94 -4.93
CA GLY A 35 10.44 -25.08 -6.38
C GLY A 35 9.49 -24.04 -6.98
N ASP A 36 10.02 -23.18 -7.84
CA ASP A 36 9.31 -22.30 -8.78
C ASP A 36 8.09 -21.51 -8.27
N ARG A 37 8.30 -20.57 -7.32
CA ARG A 37 7.38 -19.42 -7.22
C ARG A 37 7.91 -18.31 -8.12
N GLY A 38 7.25 -18.10 -9.26
CA GLY A 38 7.40 -16.91 -10.10
C GLY A 38 7.34 -15.62 -9.28
N ILE A 39 8.06 -14.61 -9.74
CA ILE A 39 8.23 -13.30 -9.11
C ILE A 39 6.85 -12.68 -8.83
N ASN A 40 6.47 -12.59 -7.54
CA ASN A 40 5.24 -11.95 -7.11
C ASN A 40 5.40 -11.29 -5.73
N ASN A 41 4.52 -10.36 -5.40
CA ASN A 41 4.55 -9.60 -4.16
C ASN A 41 3.54 -10.10 -3.11
N VAL A 42 2.93 -11.27 -3.31
CA VAL A 42 1.86 -11.82 -2.48
C VAL A 42 2.38 -12.99 -1.63
N LEU A 43 1.85 -13.12 -0.41
CA LEU A 43 2.25 -14.13 0.57
C LEU A 43 1.01 -14.72 1.26
N GLY A 44 0.92 -16.05 1.33
CA GLY A 44 -0.11 -16.75 2.12
C GLY A 44 -1.53 -16.74 1.53
N THR A 45 -1.72 -16.27 0.29
CA THR A 45 -3.01 -16.35 -0.40
C THR A 45 -2.83 -16.68 -1.88
N ALA A 46 -3.85 -17.32 -2.46
CA ALA A 46 -3.88 -17.63 -3.88
C ALA A 46 -4.11 -16.35 -4.69
N ILE A 47 -3.32 -16.16 -5.75
CA ILE A 47 -3.54 -15.08 -6.72
C ILE A 47 -4.78 -15.43 -7.55
N PRO A 48 -5.74 -14.51 -7.72
CA PRO A 48 -6.91 -14.82 -8.55
C PRO A 48 -6.52 -15.03 -10.02
N PRO A 49 -7.09 -16.02 -10.72
CA PRO A 49 -6.69 -16.37 -12.08
C PRO A 49 -6.70 -15.20 -13.07
N GLN A 50 -7.66 -14.29 -12.92
CA GLN A 50 -7.84 -13.13 -13.78
C GLN A 50 -6.69 -12.11 -13.64
N ALA A 51 -6.01 -12.11 -12.49
CA ALA A 51 -4.87 -11.23 -12.18
C ALA A 51 -3.52 -11.95 -12.30
N ALA A 52 -3.51 -13.22 -12.71
CA ALA A 52 -2.30 -14.03 -12.73
C ALA A 52 -1.19 -13.40 -13.59
N ALA A 53 -1.53 -12.85 -14.76
CA ALA A 53 -0.55 -12.24 -15.65
C ALA A 53 0.12 -10.99 -15.05
N GLU A 54 -0.57 -10.27 -14.18
CA GLU A 54 -0.04 -9.10 -13.49
C GLU A 54 0.84 -9.48 -12.30
N ASN A 55 0.75 -10.72 -11.82
CA ASN A 55 1.48 -11.23 -10.66
C ASN A 55 2.49 -12.33 -11.02
N ASP A 56 2.57 -12.74 -12.29
CA ASP A 56 3.60 -13.60 -12.84
C ASP A 56 4.30 -12.84 -13.96
N VAL A 57 5.35 -12.11 -13.59
CA VAL A 57 6.01 -11.16 -14.48
C VAL A 57 7.51 -11.32 -14.50
N SER A 58 8.10 -10.88 -15.59
CA SER A 58 9.52 -10.52 -15.56
C SER A 58 9.69 -9.14 -14.92
N ILE A 59 10.83 -8.92 -14.28
CA ILE A 59 11.19 -7.64 -13.68
C ILE A 59 12.40 -7.05 -14.38
N GLU A 60 12.30 -5.77 -14.73
CA GLU A 60 13.42 -4.99 -15.24
C GLU A 60 13.91 -4.09 -14.12
N ARG A 61 15.20 -4.18 -13.76
CA ARG A 61 15.78 -3.23 -12.81
C ARG A 61 15.76 -1.83 -13.43
N GLN A 62 15.60 -0.80 -12.61
CA GLN A 62 15.61 0.59 -13.07
C GLN A 62 16.63 1.46 -12.36
N PHE A 63 16.73 1.33 -11.03
CA PHE A 63 17.69 2.07 -10.21
C PHE A 63 17.70 1.49 -8.79
N SER A 64 18.60 2.01 -7.97
CA SER A 64 18.57 1.82 -6.53
C SER A 64 18.50 3.17 -5.81
N ILE A 65 17.95 3.17 -4.61
CA ILE A 65 18.06 4.29 -3.67
C ILE A 65 18.92 3.77 -2.52
N GLU A 66 19.97 4.48 -2.16
CA GLU A 66 20.84 4.15 -1.04
C GLU A 66 20.71 5.22 0.04
N ILE A 67 20.60 4.77 1.29
CA ILE A 67 20.42 5.62 2.46
C ILE A 67 21.48 5.27 3.49
N GLU A 68 22.20 6.28 3.91
CA GLU A 68 23.09 6.22 5.07
C GLU A 68 22.28 6.63 6.31
N ASN A 69 21.81 5.65 7.08
CA ASN A 69 21.00 5.84 8.29
C ASN A 69 21.86 6.35 9.46
N VAL A 70 22.39 7.55 9.30
CA VAL A 70 23.18 8.31 10.28
C VAL A 70 22.86 9.79 10.09
N ALA A 71 22.93 10.61 11.13
CA ALA A 71 22.75 12.05 10.97
C ALA A 71 23.78 12.63 9.99
N GLY A 72 23.33 13.42 9.02
CA GLY A 72 24.12 13.93 7.89
C GLY A 72 24.37 12.93 6.76
N GLY A 73 23.94 11.67 6.92
CA GLY A 73 24.12 10.61 5.92
C GLY A 73 23.38 10.90 4.61
N ALA A 74 23.96 10.49 3.47
CA ALA A 74 23.38 10.78 2.17
C ALA A 74 22.20 9.85 1.82
N ILE A 75 21.22 10.43 1.13
CA ILE A 75 20.19 9.70 0.38
C ILE A 75 20.52 9.86 -1.10
N THR A 76 20.82 8.76 -1.78
CA THR A 76 21.42 8.76 -3.12
C THR A 76 20.59 7.91 -4.08
N HIS A 77 20.23 8.48 -5.23
CA HIS A 77 19.76 7.70 -6.37
C HIS A 77 20.98 7.12 -7.10
N VAL A 78 20.90 5.85 -7.46
CA VAL A 78 21.94 5.13 -8.19
C VAL A 78 21.31 4.55 -9.45
N ALA A 79 21.60 5.16 -10.60
CA ALA A 79 21.16 4.69 -11.91
C ALA A 79 21.78 3.33 -12.25
N GLU A 80 21.22 2.61 -13.22
CA GLU A 80 21.80 1.34 -13.71
C GLU A 80 23.19 1.50 -14.30
N SER A 81 23.49 2.68 -14.87
CA SER A 81 24.83 3.04 -15.35
C SER A 81 25.85 3.19 -14.21
N GLY A 82 25.41 3.17 -12.95
CA GLY A 82 26.23 3.43 -11.77
C GLY A 82 26.37 4.92 -11.44
N VAL A 83 25.78 5.83 -12.22
CA VAL A 83 25.74 7.26 -11.89
C VAL A 83 25.00 7.46 -10.57
N ARG A 84 25.60 8.26 -9.68
CA ARG A 84 25.10 8.52 -8.34
C ARG A 84 24.67 9.98 -8.22
N THR A 85 23.41 10.20 -7.87
CA THR A 85 22.83 11.54 -7.70
C THR A 85 22.35 11.70 -6.25
N ARG A 86 22.89 12.67 -5.52
CA ARG A 86 22.44 12.97 -4.16
C ARG A 86 21.05 13.57 -4.21
N MET A 87 20.09 12.91 -3.57
CA MET A 87 18.70 13.33 -3.48
C MET A 87 18.43 14.14 -2.22
N GLY A 88 19.16 13.87 -1.14
CA GLY A 88 18.99 14.54 0.14
C GLY A 88 19.90 13.96 1.21
N GLY A 89 19.59 14.25 2.46
CA GLY A 89 20.28 13.80 3.65
C GLY A 89 19.32 13.27 4.72
N VAL A 90 19.89 12.47 5.62
CA VAL A 90 19.25 12.01 6.85
C VAL A 90 19.52 13.04 7.94
N GLU A 91 18.46 13.64 8.47
CA GLU A 91 18.52 14.58 9.59
C GLU A 91 18.53 13.84 10.92
N ARG A 92 17.77 12.74 11.00
CA ARG A 92 17.74 11.85 12.17
C ARG A 92 17.63 10.40 11.73
N ALA A 93 18.53 9.57 12.25
CA ALA A 93 18.52 8.14 12.00
C ALA A 93 17.43 7.42 12.81
N ALA A 94 16.89 6.35 12.23
CA ALA A 94 16.12 5.36 12.99
C ALA A 94 17.08 4.50 13.82
N THR A 95 16.70 4.19 15.05
CA THR A 95 17.48 3.39 16.00
C THR A 95 16.81 2.08 16.38
N THR A 96 15.55 1.85 15.99
CA THR A 96 14.82 0.62 16.26
C THR A 96 13.75 0.36 15.19
N THR A 97 12.95 -0.68 15.36
CA THR A 97 11.76 -0.96 14.54
C THR A 97 10.51 -0.77 15.40
N VAL A 98 9.34 -0.74 14.76
CA VAL A 98 8.03 -0.67 15.45
C VAL A 98 7.11 -1.78 14.98
N ALA A 99 6.19 -2.23 15.83
CA ALA A 99 5.14 -3.16 15.42
C ALA A 99 4.13 -2.43 14.54
N ALA A 100 3.72 -3.04 13.43
CA ALA A 100 2.62 -2.56 12.64
C ALA A 100 1.36 -2.45 13.52
N ASN A 101 0.63 -1.35 13.39
CA ASN A 101 -0.68 -1.23 14.00
C ASN A 101 -1.74 -1.91 13.12
N ASP A 102 -2.96 -1.96 13.63
CA ASP A 102 -4.08 -2.62 12.98
C ASP A 102 -4.44 -2.01 11.60
N GLY A 103 -4.25 -0.70 11.42
CA GLY A 103 -4.43 -0.04 10.12
C GLY A 103 -3.46 -0.55 9.04
N PHE A 104 -2.36 -1.21 9.43
CA PHE A 104 -1.42 -1.90 8.55
C PHE A 104 -1.57 -3.41 8.58
N TRP A 105 -2.74 -3.94 8.91
CA TRP A 105 -2.99 -5.38 8.92
C TRP A 105 -2.65 -6.08 7.59
N ALA A 106 -2.87 -5.42 6.45
CA ALA A 106 -2.56 -5.96 5.12
C ALA A 106 -1.03 -6.17 4.90
N SER A 107 -0.18 -5.68 5.79
CA SER A 107 1.27 -5.95 5.77
C SER A 107 1.62 -7.44 5.84
N LYS A 108 0.72 -8.28 6.33
CA LYS A 108 0.90 -9.74 6.42
C LYS A 108 0.84 -10.44 5.06
N TYR A 109 0.24 -9.81 4.05
CA TYR A 109 0.00 -10.40 2.72
C TYR A 109 1.10 -10.14 1.70
N SER A 110 2.08 -9.29 2.03
CA SER A 110 3.02 -8.77 1.03
C SER A 110 4.44 -9.24 1.24
N ARG A 111 5.17 -9.39 0.14
CA ARG A 111 6.62 -9.63 0.09
C ARG A 111 7.28 -8.80 -1.01
N ALA A 112 8.60 -8.83 -1.06
CA ALA A 112 9.36 -8.22 -2.15
C ALA A 112 9.18 -9.00 -3.45
N VAL A 113 9.33 -8.31 -4.59
CA VAL A 113 9.25 -8.94 -5.91
C VAL A 113 10.39 -9.94 -6.18
N ASP A 114 11.53 -9.82 -5.52
CA ASP A 114 12.62 -10.80 -5.62
C ASP A 114 12.43 -12.01 -4.67
N GLY A 115 11.26 -12.12 -4.05
CA GLY A 115 10.93 -13.19 -3.10
C GLY A 115 11.40 -12.94 -1.67
N SER A 116 12.27 -11.95 -1.43
CA SER A 116 12.66 -11.58 -0.06
C SER A 116 11.47 -10.96 0.70
N LEU A 117 11.52 -10.96 2.04
CA LEU A 117 10.43 -10.40 2.83
C LEU A 117 10.60 -8.93 3.19
N SER A 118 11.83 -8.43 3.19
CA SER A 118 12.06 -7.02 3.44
C SER A 118 11.83 -6.20 2.18
N HIS A 119 10.84 -5.32 2.24
CA HIS A 119 10.41 -4.54 1.08
C HIS A 119 9.77 -3.22 1.48
N VAL A 120 9.58 -2.35 0.50
CA VAL A 120 8.69 -1.18 0.61
C VAL A 120 7.26 -1.68 0.75
N LEU A 121 6.76 -1.68 1.98
CA LEU A 121 5.40 -2.06 2.32
C LEU A 121 4.40 -0.99 1.88
N ALA A 122 4.74 0.28 2.09
CA ALA A 122 3.92 1.40 1.66
C ALA A 122 4.81 2.44 0.98
N THR A 123 4.40 2.84 -0.21
CA THR A 123 4.93 4.01 -0.89
C THR A 123 3.91 5.14 -0.75
N SER A 124 4.34 6.29 -0.26
CA SER A 124 3.47 7.47 -0.18
C SER A 124 4.24 8.76 -0.39
N VAL A 125 3.51 9.85 -0.59
CA VAL A 125 4.08 11.19 -0.69
C VAL A 125 4.53 11.78 0.64
N TYR A 126 4.29 11.10 1.77
CA TYR A 126 4.55 11.65 3.10
C TYR A 126 5.21 10.67 4.08
N VAL A 127 5.33 9.39 3.70
CA VAL A 127 6.01 8.34 4.47
C VAL A 127 6.32 7.12 3.61
N LEU A 128 7.55 6.62 3.66
CA LEU A 128 7.85 5.27 3.17
C LEU A 128 7.85 4.33 4.36
N ARG A 129 7.16 3.19 4.23
CA ARG A 129 7.15 2.15 5.28
C ARG A 129 7.82 0.90 4.75
N LEU A 130 8.76 0.37 5.53
CA LEU A 130 9.50 -0.84 5.19
C LEU A 130 9.00 -1.98 6.05
N ARG A 131 8.57 -3.10 5.48
CA ARG A 131 8.41 -4.34 6.24
C ARG A 131 9.81 -4.93 6.44
N VAL A 132 10.16 -5.29 7.68
CA VAL A 132 11.49 -5.85 8.01
C VAL A 132 11.42 -7.17 8.79
N GLY A 133 10.23 -7.75 8.92
CA GLY A 133 10.01 -9.04 9.57
C GLY A 133 8.63 -9.12 10.21
N PRO A 134 8.34 -10.19 10.97
CA PRO A 134 9.06 -11.46 10.95
C PRO A 134 8.86 -12.19 9.61
N ASP A 135 9.64 -13.26 9.42
CA ASP A 135 9.51 -14.16 8.26
C ASP A 135 8.36 -15.13 8.43
N GLN A 136 7.15 -14.63 8.18
CA GLN A 136 5.91 -15.39 8.33
C GLN A 136 4.89 -14.99 7.25
N ALA A 137 4.18 -16.00 6.77
CA ALA A 137 3.05 -15.88 5.86
C ALA A 137 1.75 -15.67 6.63
N TYR A 138 0.83 -14.90 6.03
CA TYR A 138 -0.50 -14.73 6.59
C TYR A 138 -1.28 -16.05 6.56
N ASP A 139 -1.94 -16.36 7.68
CA ASP A 139 -2.91 -17.44 7.81
C ASP A 139 -4.28 -16.86 8.16
N PRO A 140 -5.31 -16.98 7.30
CA PRO A 140 -6.65 -16.48 7.58
C PRO A 140 -7.33 -17.14 8.79
N LEU A 141 -6.92 -18.34 9.19
CA LEU A 141 -7.41 -19.04 10.38
C LEU A 141 -6.72 -18.55 11.66
N ASN A 142 -5.48 -18.05 11.55
CA ASN A 142 -4.71 -17.52 12.67
C ASN A 142 -4.29 -16.06 12.41
N GLN A 143 -5.29 -15.19 12.30
CA GLN A 143 -5.14 -13.79 11.85
C GLN A 143 -4.19 -12.96 12.71
N ARG A 144 -3.96 -13.36 13.97
CA ARG A 144 -3.12 -12.68 14.97
C ARG A 144 -1.81 -13.40 15.26
N ALA A 145 -1.45 -14.43 14.48
CA ALA A 145 -0.23 -15.23 14.68
C ALA A 145 1.04 -14.39 14.84
N PHE A 146 1.13 -13.28 14.09
CA PHE A 146 2.22 -12.33 14.20
C PHE A 146 1.80 -10.92 13.84
N THR A 147 2.69 -9.97 14.17
CA THR A 147 2.61 -8.57 13.77
C THR A 147 3.87 -8.21 12.99
N ALA A 148 3.70 -7.58 11.82
CA ALA A 148 4.83 -7.13 11.02
C ALA A 148 5.66 -6.07 11.79
N ARG A 149 6.95 -6.03 11.53
CA ARG A 149 7.89 -5.03 12.05
C ARG A 149 8.24 -4.04 10.96
N LEU A 150 8.27 -2.76 11.33
CA LEU A 150 8.40 -1.64 10.41
C LEU A 150 9.59 -0.76 10.74
N VAL A 151 10.21 -0.21 9.70
CA VAL A 151 11.05 0.99 9.73
C VAL A 151 10.40 2.02 8.83
N ASN A 152 10.40 3.28 9.25
CA ASN A 152 9.70 4.35 8.55
C ASN A 152 10.68 5.41 8.05
N LEU A 153 10.30 6.12 6.99
CA LEU A 153 11.01 7.29 6.50
C LEU A 153 10.01 8.42 6.33
N ARG A 154 10.34 9.62 6.80
CA ARG A 154 9.48 10.80 6.69
C ARG A 154 10.17 11.99 6.03
N PRO A 155 9.41 12.85 5.35
CA PRO A 155 9.93 14.07 4.76
C PRO A 155 10.26 15.13 5.82
N ASP A 156 10.93 16.19 5.36
CA ASP A 156 11.45 17.30 6.17
C ASP A 156 10.38 17.98 7.05
N GLN A 157 9.16 18.13 6.54
CA GLN A 157 8.10 18.85 7.23
C GLN A 157 7.70 18.19 8.56
N PHE A 158 7.99 16.89 8.75
CA PHE A 158 7.72 16.22 10.02
C PHE A 158 8.75 16.50 11.12
N LEU A 159 9.96 16.99 10.78
CA LEU A 159 10.98 17.33 11.78
C LEU A 159 10.47 18.41 12.74
N GLU A 160 9.92 19.49 12.17
CA GLU A 160 9.34 20.59 12.93
C GLU A 160 7.99 20.22 13.52
N ALA A 161 7.13 19.57 12.74
CA ALA A 161 5.78 19.21 13.16
C ALA A 161 5.74 18.27 14.38
N ASP A 162 6.71 17.36 14.51
CA ASP A 162 6.79 16.45 15.65
C ASP A 162 7.32 17.15 16.92
N GLN A 163 7.81 18.39 16.85
CA GLN A 163 8.23 19.24 17.99
C GLN A 163 9.15 18.52 18.99
N GLY A 164 10.12 17.76 18.49
CA GLY A 164 11.06 16.99 19.34
C GLY A 164 10.52 15.64 19.82
N ASN A 165 9.26 15.31 19.59
CA ASN A 165 8.66 14.00 19.88
C ASN A 165 8.90 12.99 18.74
N TRP A 166 10.15 12.90 18.30
CA TRP A 166 10.52 12.09 17.15
C TRP A 166 10.47 10.59 17.44
N GLN A 167 10.03 9.82 16.45
CA GLN A 167 9.88 8.37 16.56
C GLN A 167 11.23 7.67 16.34
N ALA A 168 11.58 6.73 17.23
CA ALA A 168 12.85 6.01 17.17
C ALA A 168 12.93 5.01 16.00
N ASP A 169 11.80 4.63 15.42
CA ASP A 169 11.69 3.76 14.24
C ASP A 169 11.70 4.52 12.90
N THR A 170 11.84 5.85 12.94
CA THR A 170 11.71 6.72 11.76
C THR A 170 13.03 7.39 11.40
N ILE A 171 13.41 7.28 10.13
CA ILE A 171 14.46 8.09 9.51
C ILE A 171 13.80 9.40 9.05
N TYR A 172 14.23 10.52 9.62
CA TYR A 172 13.80 11.85 9.18
C TYR A 172 14.80 12.39 8.16
N THR A 173 14.30 13.01 7.11
CA THR A 173 15.09 13.44 5.96
C THR A 173 14.96 14.94 5.73
N ASP A 174 15.87 15.52 4.95
CA ASP A 174 15.77 16.90 4.42
C ASP A 174 14.95 16.97 3.12
N ILE A 175 14.24 15.89 2.77
CA ILE A 175 13.51 15.78 1.50
C ILE A 175 12.05 16.17 1.73
N PRO A 176 11.51 17.15 0.99
CA PRO A 176 10.09 17.49 1.07
C PRO A 176 9.14 16.36 0.63
N GLY A 177 8.00 16.24 1.31
CA GLY A 177 6.93 15.33 0.90
C GLY A 177 6.34 15.75 -0.44
N GLY A 178 5.90 14.80 -1.26
CA GLY A 178 5.39 15.03 -2.62
C GLY A 178 6.46 15.09 -3.72
N ILE A 179 7.75 14.97 -3.40
CA ILE A 179 8.85 15.01 -4.37
C ILE A 179 9.91 13.94 -4.12
N LYS A 180 10.82 13.76 -5.09
CA LYS A 180 11.94 12.80 -5.03
C LYS A 180 11.47 11.40 -4.63
N ILE A 181 11.96 10.83 -3.52
CA ILE A 181 11.56 9.49 -3.06
C ILE A 181 10.12 9.45 -2.50
N PHE A 182 9.55 10.61 -2.17
CA PHE A 182 8.18 10.79 -1.67
C PHE A 182 7.23 11.31 -2.76
N GLY A 183 7.25 10.72 -3.95
CA GLY A 183 6.31 11.09 -5.04
C GLY A 183 6.90 11.78 -6.25
N GLY A 184 8.23 11.86 -6.36
CA GLY A 184 8.90 12.25 -7.59
C GLY A 184 9.29 11.07 -8.49
N ALA A 185 10.19 11.32 -9.44
CA ALA A 185 10.69 10.33 -10.40
C ALA A 185 11.44 9.14 -9.76
N THR A 186 11.81 9.25 -8.48
CA THR A 186 12.54 8.19 -7.75
C THR A 186 11.66 7.50 -6.70
N ALA A 187 10.35 7.71 -6.70
CA ALA A 187 9.46 7.04 -5.76
C ALA A 187 9.42 5.52 -6.01
N PRO A 188 9.78 4.67 -5.04
CA PRO A 188 9.74 3.23 -5.22
C PRO A 188 8.30 2.71 -5.21
N PRO A 189 7.94 1.69 -6.00
CA PRO A 189 6.65 1.00 -5.87
C PRO A 189 6.61 0.07 -4.64
N VAL A 190 5.39 -0.29 -4.21
CA VAL A 190 5.16 -1.36 -3.23
C VAL A 190 5.80 -2.67 -3.72
N GLY A 191 6.46 -3.39 -2.82
CA GLY A 191 7.16 -4.64 -3.15
C GLY A 191 8.61 -4.45 -3.62
N SER A 192 9.11 -3.22 -3.70
CA SER A 192 10.54 -2.98 -3.97
C SER A 192 11.41 -3.62 -2.88
N PRO A 193 12.38 -4.49 -3.20
CA PRO A 193 13.19 -5.14 -2.19
C PRO A 193 14.06 -4.15 -1.43
N VAL A 194 14.23 -4.43 -0.14
CA VAL A 194 15.05 -3.62 0.77
C VAL A 194 16.18 -4.49 1.33
N THR A 195 17.40 -4.00 1.18
CA THR A 195 18.63 -4.67 1.61
C THR A 195 19.44 -3.78 2.54
N TRP A 196 20.35 -4.39 3.29
CA TRP A 196 21.35 -3.71 4.11
C TRP A 196 22.76 -4.16 3.74
N TRP A 197 23.74 -3.32 4.03
CA TRP A 197 25.15 -3.64 3.81
C TRP A 197 25.71 -4.47 4.97
N ASP A 198 25.90 -5.77 4.77
CA ASP A 198 26.60 -6.66 5.69
C ASP A 198 28.10 -6.41 5.59
N THR A 199 28.65 -5.65 6.54
CA THR A 199 30.08 -5.29 6.57
C THR A 199 30.98 -6.51 6.76
N ALA A 200 30.55 -7.52 7.53
CA ALA A 200 31.32 -8.73 7.77
C ALA A 200 31.47 -9.58 6.49
N ARG A 201 30.46 -9.53 5.61
CA ARG A 201 30.45 -10.26 4.33
C ARG A 201 30.73 -9.40 3.10
N SER A 202 30.85 -8.08 3.28
CA SER A 202 31.01 -7.11 2.19
C SER A 202 29.97 -7.27 1.07
N GLN A 203 28.70 -7.44 1.44
CA GLN A 203 27.61 -7.67 0.48
C GLN A 203 26.29 -7.07 0.93
N TRP A 204 25.40 -6.80 -0.03
CA TRP A 204 24.02 -6.44 0.25
C TRP A 204 23.20 -7.68 0.54
N ARG A 205 22.44 -7.68 1.63
CA ARG A 205 21.57 -8.78 2.06
C ARG A 205 20.16 -8.30 2.34
N PRO A 206 19.12 -9.14 2.23
CA PRO A 206 17.77 -8.77 2.64
C PRO A 206 17.76 -8.18 4.06
N LEU A 207 17.13 -7.02 4.22
CA LEU A 207 17.05 -6.31 5.51
C LEU A 207 16.36 -7.14 6.60
N ALA A 208 15.45 -8.03 6.24
CA ALA A 208 14.78 -8.91 7.22
C ALA A 208 15.75 -9.84 7.96
N GLU A 209 16.85 -10.25 7.31
CA GLU A 209 17.86 -11.12 7.92
C GLU A 209 18.58 -10.44 9.09
N HIS A 210 18.75 -9.12 9.06
CA HIS A 210 19.34 -8.35 10.16
C HIS A 210 18.48 -8.41 11.44
N PHE A 211 17.16 -8.48 11.28
CA PHE A 211 16.20 -8.48 12.39
C PHE A 211 15.72 -9.87 12.81
N ALA A 212 16.14 -10.93 12.10
CA ALA A 212 15.64 -12.28 12.32
C ALA A 212 15.88 -12.81 13.74
N ALA A 213 17.09 -12.60 14.28
CA ALA A 213 17.44 -13.01 15.64
C ALA A 213 16.97 -12.02 16.72
N ASN A 214 16.89 -10.72 16.38
CA ASN A 214 16.43 -9.68 17.27
C ASN A 214 15.59 -8.65 16.50
N PRO A 215 14.25 -8.73 16.58
CA PRO A 215 13.35 -7.78 15.92
C PRO A 215 13.53 -6.33 16.37
N ASN A 216 14.13 -6.11 17.55
CA ASN A 216 14.40 -4.79 18.13
C ASN A 216 15.86 -4.35 17.95
N ALA A 217 16.64 -5.02 17.10
CA ALA A 217 18.00 -4.60 16.79
C ALA A 217 18.03 -3.15 16.26
N ALA A 218 19.16 -2.48 16.42
CA ALA A 218 19.36 -1.17 15.82
C ALA A 218 19.26 -1.25 14.30
N VAL A 219 18.65 -0.24 13.67
CA VAL A 219 18.53 -0.18 12.21
C VAL A 219 19.94 -0.04 11.59
N PRO A 220 20.30 -0.84 10.57
CA PRO A 220 21.62 -0.78 9.95
C PRO A 220 21.98 0.62 9.41
N ALA A 221 23.28 0.94 9.43
CA ALA A 221 23.78 2.23 8.96
C ALA A 221 23.62 2.44 7.45
N LYS A 222 23.46 1.39 6.65
CA LYS A 222 23.28 1.48 5.19
C LYS A 222 22.12 0.61 4.74
N ILE A 223 21.13 1.24 4.11
CA ILE A 223 19.93 0.62 3.57
C ILE A 223 19.86 0.90 2.07
N ARG A 224 19.41 -0.07 1.27
CA ARG A 224 19.20 0.09 -0.17
C ARG A 224 17.85 -0.46 -0.60
N TYR A 225 17.14 0.34 -1.37
CA TYR A 225 15.96 -0.02 -2.14
C TYR A 225 16.39 -0.38 -3.55
N THR A 226 15.88 -1.47 -4.10
CA THR A 226 16.05 -1.75 -5.53
C THR A 226 14.70 -1.60 -6.21
N VAL A 227 14.64 -0.72 -7.21
CA VAL A 227 13.40 -0.42 -7.93
C VAL A 227 13.38 -1.21 -9.22
N TYR A 228 12.28 -1.91 -9.41
CA TYR A 228 12.00 -2.69 -10.60
C TYR A 228 10.74 -2.17 -11.31
N LYS A 229 10.68 -2.40 -12.61
CA LYS A 229 9.51 -2.25 -13.46
C LYS A 229 8.99 -3.66 -13.83
N PRO A 230 7.72 -3.98 -13.54
CA PRO A 230 7.13 -5.25 -13.96
C PRO A 230 6.79 -5.24 -15.46
N VAL A 231 7.00 -6.39 -16.10
CA VAL A 231 6.69 -6.64 -17.51
C VAL A 231 5.98 -7.98 -17.61
N SER A 232 4.67 -7.94 -17.89
CA SER A 232 3.87 -9.15 -18.11
C SER A 232 4.02 -9.64 -19.55
N ALA A 233 3.37 -10.75 -19.88
CA ALA A 233 3.27 -11.25 -21.26
C ALA A 233 2.65 -10.24 -22.24
N TYR A 234 1.98 -9.19 -21.74
CA TYR A 234 1.37 -8.12 -22.55
C TYR A 234 2.20 -6.81 -22.51
N GLY A 235 3.38 -6.84 -21.91
CA GLY A 235 4.23 -5.68 -21.67
C GLY A 235 3.97 -5.01 -20.32
N THR A 236 4.36 -3.74 -20.20
CA THR A 236 4.07 -2.92 -19.01
C THR A 236 2.75 -2.18 -19.19
N PRO A 237 1.79 -2.25 -18.24
CA PRO A 237 0.51 -1.58 -18.37
C PRO A 237 0.65 -0.05 -18.47
N GLY A 238 -0.17 0.56 -19.32
CA GLY A 238 -0.23 2.02 -19.48
C GLY A 238 -1.22 2.70 -18.52
N TYR A 239 -2.32 2.02 -18.19
CA TYR A 239 -3.27 2.52 -17.20
C TYR A 239 -4.11 1.40 -16.56
N LEU A 240 -4.65 1.71 -15.39
CA LEU A 240 -5.75 1.00 -14.76
C LEU A 240 -7.03 1.79 -14.97
N GLU A 241 -8.15 1.11 -15.18
CA GLU A 241 -9.46 1.75 -15.28
C GLU A 241 -10.45 1.05 -14.35
N LEU A 242 -11.17 1.82 -13.55
CA LEU A 242 -12.15 1.34 -12.59
C LEU A 242 -13.50 1.92 -12.99
N GLU A 243 -14.40 1.05 -13.38
CA GLU A 243 -15.81 1.34 -13.57
C GLU A 243 -16.47 1.57 -12.20
N ASN A 244 -16.84 2.82 -11.91
CA ASN A 244 -17.22 3.26 -10.57
C ASN A 244 -18.71 2.97 -10.26
N TRP A 245 -19.10 1.71 -10.23
CA TRP A 245 -20.45 1.28 -9.82
C TRP A 245 -20.44 -0.15 -9.29
N SER A 246 -21.44 -0.49 -8.48
CA SER A 246 -21.80 -1.85 -8.14
C SER A 246 -23.09 -2.25 -8.87
N ALA A 247 -23.38 -3.55 -8.93
CA ALA A 247 -24.65 -4.03 -9.48
C ALA A 247 -25.84 -3.40 -8.72
N GLY A 248 -26.81 -2.86 -9.47
CA GLY A 248 -27.98 -2.16 -8.96
C GLY A 248 -27.80 -0.63 -8.85
N ASP A 249 -26.57 -0.11 -8.91
CA ASP A 249 -26.34 1.34 -8.82
C ASP A 249 -26.83 2.06 -10.07
N THR A 250 -27.45 3.22 -9.86
CA THR A 250 -27.75 4.20 -10.92
C THR A 250 -26.71 5.31 -10.92
N VAL A 251 -25.97 5.42 -12.02
CA VAL A 251 -24.90 6.41 -12.22
C VAL A 251 -25.12 7.04 -13.58
N GLY A 252 -24.94 8.36 -13.73
CA GLY A 252 -25.11 9.01 -15.04
C GLY A 252 -26.47 8.77 -15.72
N GLY A 253 -27.53 8.53 -14.94
CA GLY A 253 -28.88 8.26 -15.45
C GLY A 253 -29.13 6.81 -15.91
N ARG A 254 -28.17 5.89 -15.75
CA ARG A 254 -28.32 4.47 -16.11
C ARG A 254 -28.10 3.57 -14.91
N THR A 255 -29.03 2.63 -14.70
CA THR A 255 -28.89 1.55 -13.72
C THR A 255 -28.01 0.44 -14.30
N ASN A 256 -26.99 0.05 -13.56
CA ASN A 256 -26.03 -0.97 -13.99
C ASN A 256 -26.43 -2.33 -13.42
N PRO A 257 -26.70 -3.35 -14.27
CA PRO A 257 -27.13 -4.66 -13.79
C PRO A 257 -25.99 -5.53 -13.24
N ALA A 258 -24.74 -5.15 -13.51
CA ALA A 258 -23.54 -5.87 -13.09
C ALA A 258 -22.57 -4.91 -12.39
N ASN A 259 -21.64 -5.47 -11.61
CA ASN A 259 -20.56 -4.71 -11.00
C ASN A 259 -19.70 -4.02 -12.06
N GLY A 260 -19.16 -2.85 -11.70
CA GLY A 260 -18.11 -2.23 -12.48
C GLY A 260 -16.85 -3.08 -12.42
N ARG A 261 -16.13 -3.14 -13.53
CA ARG A 261 -14.89 -3.87 -13.69
C ARG A 261 -13.68 -3.00 -13.32
N VAL A 262 -12.65 -3.67 -12.84
CA VAL A 262 -11.29 -3.15 -12.78
C VAL A 262 -10.52 -3.72 -13.97
N LEU A 263 -10.07 -2.83 -14.84
CA LEU A 263 -9.41 -3.13 -16.11
C LEU A 263 -7.94 -2.71 -16.08
N VAL A 264 -7.09 -3.51 -16.74
CA VAL A 264 -5.67 -3.23 -16.95
C VAL A 264 -5.45 -3.10 -18.46
N ALA A 265 -4.97 -1.95 -18.90
CA ALA A 265 -4.73 -1.68 -20.31
C ALA A 265 -3.23 -1.67 -20.62
N TYR A 266 -2.88 -2.32 -21.71
CA TYR A 266 -1.53 -2.54 -22.18
C TYR A 266 -1.28 -1.88 -23.55
N PRO A 267 -0.01 -1.72 -23.94
CA PRO A 267 0.35 -1.38 -25.32
C PRO A 267 -0.32 -2.31 -26.33
N GLY A 268 -0.61 -1.81 -27.53
CA GLY A 268 -1.26 -2.59 -28.59
C GLY A 268 -2.77 -2.81 -28.40
N GLY A 269 -3.40 -2.17 -27.41
CA GLY A 269 -4.85 -2.19 -27.22
C GLY A 269 -5.39 -3.37 -26.42
N VAL A 270 -4.51 -4.21 -25.84
CA VAL A 270 -4.92 -5.30 -24.96
C VAL A 270 -5.49 -4.73 -23.66
N VAL A 271 -6.70 -5.18 -23.29
CA VAL A 271 -7.37 -4.81 -22.04
C VAL A 271 -7.79 -6.08 -21.30
N ARG A 272 -7.40 -6.20 -20.03
CA ARG A 272 -7.72 -7.34 -19.16
C ARG A 272 -8.64 -6.91 -18.02
N HIS A 273 -9.63 -7.73 -17.70
CA HIS A 273 -10.50 -7.56 -16.54
C HIS A 273 -9.96 -8.39 -15.38
N VAL A 274 -9.57 -7.74 -14.27
CA VAL A 274 -8.81 -8.38 -13.18
C VAL A 274 -9.55 -8.42 -11.84
N ALA A 275 -10.53 -7.54 -11.63
CA ALA A 275 -11.32 -7.46 -10.40
C ALA A 275 -12.67 -6.79 -10.65
N ASP A 276 -13.58 -6.86 -9.67
CA ASP A 276 -14.87 -6.19 -9.67
C ASP A 276 -14.99 -5.16 -8.54
N VAL A 277 -15.70 -4.09 -8.81
CA VAL A 277 -16.09 -3.04 -7.86
C VAL A 277 -17.34 -3.50 -7.12
N LEU A 278 -17.18 -3.80 -5.83
CA LEU A 278 -18.25 -4.27 -4.94
C LEU A 278 -18.96 -3.12 -4.24
N GLN A 279 -18.27 -1.98 -4.11
CA GLN A 279 -18.80 -0.71 -3.64
C GLN A 279 -18.13 0.43 -4.41
N ARG A 280 -18.92 1.33 -4.98
CA ARG A 280 -18.42 2.54 -5.64
C ARG A 280 -18.06 3.66 -4.68
N VAL A 281 -17.14 4.52 -5.12
CA VAL A 281 -16.89 5.81 -4.46
C VAL A 281 -17.91 6.85 -4.94
N ARG A 282 -18.41 7.66 -4.01
CA ARG A 282 -19.42 8.70 -4.23
C ARG A 282 -19.09 10.03 -3.56
N GLY A 283 -18.02 10.08 -2.77
CA GLY A 283 -17.59 11.20 -1.94
C GLY A 283 -16.07 11.36 -1.91
N SER A 284 -15.61 12.52 -1.43
CA SER A 284 -14.21 12.76 -1.03
C SER A 284 -14.13 12.82 0.50
N GLY A 285 -12.95 12.52 1.07
CA GLY A 285 -12.70 12.46 2.51
C GLY A 285 -11.33 13.00 2.91
N ARG A 286 -11.12 13.12 4.22
CA ARG A 286 -9.93 13.73 4.83
C ARG A 286 -8.82 12.69 5.06
N PHE A 287 -8.20 12.23 3.99
CA PHE A 287 -7.12 11.24 4.07
C PHE A 287 -5.78 11.92 4.38
N GLY A 288 -5.09 11.48 5.43
CA GLY A 288 -3.76 11.97 5.75
C GLY A 288 -2.75 11.62 4.66
N GLY A 289 -1.86 12.55 4.36
CA GLY A 289 -0.93 12.45 3.24
C GLY A 289 -1.38 13.27 2.03
N THR A 290 -2.70 13.40 1.80
CA THR A 290 -3.22 14.15 0.65
C THR A 290 -2.80 15.62 0.65
N GLU A 291 -2.50 16.19 1.82
CA GLU A 291 -1.92 17.53 1.96
C GLU A 291 -0.53 17.68 1.30
N PHE A 292 0.20 16.57 1.09
CA PHE A 292 1.49 16.53 0.37
C PHE A 292 1.36 16.17 -1.11
N ALA A 293 0.18 15.75 -1.56
CA ALA A 293 -0.09 15.32 -2.94
C ALA A 293 -0.78 16.43 -3.74
N ALA A 294 -0.52 16.49 -5.05
CA ALA A 294 -1.27 17.34 -5.96
C ALA A 294 -2.64 16.73 -6.32
N VAL A 295 -3.55 17.55 -6.82
CA VAL A 295 -4.82 17.07 -7.40
C VAL A 295 -4.51 16.09 -8.55
N GLY A 296 -5.13 14.91 -8.51
CA GLY A 296 -4.87 13.86 -9.51
C GLY A 296 -3.65 12.98 -9.20
N GLN A 297 -2.87 13.28 -8.17
CA GLN A 297 -1.73 12.45 -7.77
C GLN A 297 -2.16 11.27 -6.90
N ILE A 298 -1.43 10.16 -7.01
CA ILE A 298 -1.52 9.06 -6.06
C ILE A 298 -0.79 9.47 -4.78
N ASP A 299 -1.53 9.59 -3.69
CA ASP A 299 -0.95 9.92 -2.38
C ASP A 299 -0.18 8.73 -1.81
N THR A 300 -0.85 7.56 -1.73
CA THR A 300 -0.33 6.37 -1.08
C THR A 300 -0.73 5.11 -1.84
N ASN A 301 0.17 4.14 -1.94
CA ASN A 301 -0.15 2.75 -2.25
C ASN A 301 0.47 1.81 -1.21
N HIS A 302 -0.31 0.84 -0.73
CA HIS A 302 0.12 -0.28 0.10
C HIS A 302 -0.82 -1.48 -0.09
N PRO A 303 -0.49 -2.67 0.44
CA PRO A 303 -1.27 -3.90 0.25
C PRO A 303 -2.76 -3.86 0.59
N GLY A 304 -3.22 -2.84 1.32
CA GLY A 304 -4.60 -2.70 1.78
C GLY A 304 -5.31 -1.45 1.27
N ALA A 305 -4.61 -0.51 0.63
CA ALA A 305 -5.25 0.69 0.09
C ALA A 305 -4.42 1.38 -0.99
N LEU A 306 -5.13 1.95 -1.95
CA LEU A 306 -4.63 2.95 -2.90
C LEU A 306 -5.39 4.25 -2.66
N THR A 307 -4.67 5.32 -2.29
CA THR A 307 -5.24 6.63 -1.96
C THR A 307 -5.01 7.61 -3.10
N LEU A 308 -6.07 8.24 -3.57
CA LEU A 308 -6.06 9.22 -4.65
C LEU A 308 -6.33 10.62 -4.09
N SER A 309 -5.48 11.61 -4.38
CA SER A 309 -5.67 12.97 -3.88
C SER A 309 -6.58 13.80 -4.78
N THR A 310 -7.60 14.40 -4.18
CA THR A 310 -8.45 15.41 -4.83
C THR A 310 -8.13 16.82 -4.35
N SER A 311 -7.24 16.99 -3.37
CA SER A 311 -6.94 18.29 -2.76
C SER A 311 -5.66 18.91 -3.31
N PRO A 312 -5.52 20.25 -3.27
CA PRO A 312 -4.26 20.90 -3.57
C PRO A 312 -3.19 20.55 -2.55
N ARG A 313 -1.94 20.46 -3.01
CA ARG A 313 -0.78 20.31 -2.12
C ARG A 313 -0.61 21.58 -1.28
N VAL A 314 -0.65 21.43 0.04
CA VAL A 314 -0.42 22.50 1.02
C VAL A 314 0.77 22.22 1.94
N GLY A 315 1.34 21.01 1.90
CA GLY A 315 2.38 20.56 2.83
C GLY A 315 1.78 20.10 4.16
N TYR A 316 2.61 19.98 5.20
CA TYR A 316 2.11 19.60 6.52
C TYR A 316 1.06 20.61 7.01
N THR A 317 -0.11 20.11 7.42
CA THR A 317 -1.18 20.92 7.99
C THR A 317 -1.93 20.15 9.06
N THR A 318 -2.34 20.85 10.11
CA THR A 318 -3.26 20.37 11.15
C THR A 318 -4.72 20.68 10.81
N ASP A 319 -4.97 21.47 9.77
CA ASP A 319 -6.30 21.73 9.24
C ASP A 319 -6.71 20.58 8.32
N PHE A 320 -7.52 19.67 8.87
CA PHE A 320 -7.99 18.51 8.13
C PHE A 320 -8.93 18.86 6.96
N ASP A 321 -9.50 20.07 6.93
CA ASP A 321 -10.37 20.51 5.82
C ASP A 321 -9.60 20.96 4.58
N GLN A 322 -8.27 21.03 4.66
CA GLN A 322 -7.39 21.22 3.50
C GLN A 322 -7.05 19.91 2.79
N ARG A 323 -7.35 18.78 3.42
CA ARG A 323 -7.14 17.43 2.87
C ARG A 323 -8.32 17.02 2.03
N GLY A 324 -8.13 16.08 1.11
CA GLY A 324 -9.19 15.62 0.24
C GLY A 324 -8.71 14.50 -0.65
N GLY A 325 -9.44 13.40 -0.67
CA GLY A 325 -9.15 12.25 -1.49
C GLY A 325 -10.20 11.15 -1.39
N LEU A 326 -9.88 10.00 -1.97
CA LEU A 326 -10.65 8.77 -1.84
C LEU A 326 -9.71 7.58 -1.77
N GLN A 327 -10.21 6.46 -1.27
CA GLN A 327 -9.43 5.22 -1.20
C GLN A 327 -10.10 4.09 -1.98
N ILE A 328 -9.26 3.28 -2.62
CA ILE A 328 -9.64 1.98 -3.18
C ILE A 328 -9.05 0.93 -2.24
N VAL A 329 -9.87 -0.01 -1.75
CA VAL A 329 -9.47 -1.01 -0.75
C VAL A 329 -9.92 -2.43 -1.14
N PRO A 330 -9.16 -3.49 -0.79
CA PRO A 330 -9.62 -4.87 -0.93
C PRO A 330 -10.83 -5.18 -0.05
N ALA A 331 -11.69 -6.09 -0.51
CA ALA A 331 -12.91 -6.48 0.21
C ALA A 331 -12.63 -7.09 1.59
N ASN A 332 -11.71 -8.05 1.71
CA ASN A 332 -11.39 -8.66 3.00
C ASN A 332 -10.73 -7.67 3.96
N HIS A 333 -9.97 -6.70 3.45
CA HIS A 333 -9.37 -5.63 4.24
C HIS A 333 -10.46 -4.76 4.86
N ALA A 334 -11.43 -4.32 4.06
CA ALA A 334 -12.59 -3.57 4.53
C ALA A 334 -13.39 -4.37 5.58
N LYS A 335 -13.61 -5.67 5.34
CA LYS A 335 -14.34 -6.54 6.27
C LYS A 335 -13.58 -6.78 7.57
N TYR A 336 -12.27 -7.03 7.50
CA TYR A 336 -11.47 -7.31 8.69
C TYR A 336 -11.41 -6.10 9.60
N LEU A 337 -11.08 -4.94 9.05
CA LEU A 337 -11.01 -3.71 9.84
C LEU A 337 -12.39 -3.32 10.37
N GLY A 338 -13.43 -3.35 9.52
CA GLY A 338 -14.79 -2.94 9.89
C GLY A 338 -15.47 -3.89 10.89
N TYR A 339 -15.53 -5.18 10.59
CA TYR A 339 -16.32 -6.15 11.36
C TYR A 339 -15.52 -6.88 12.45
N VAL A 340 -14.21 -7.10 12.27
CA VAL A 340 -13.39 -7.85 13.24
C VAL A 340 -12.67 -6.93 14.22
N LEU A 341 -12.10 -5.83 13.73
CA LEU A 341 -11.37 -4.88 14.59
C LEU A 341 -12.23 -3.71 15.08
N GLY A 342 -13.42 -3.50 14.50
CA GLY A 342 -14.28 -2.35 14.83
C GLY A 342 -13.65 -1.01 14.47
N GLN A 343 -12.78 -1.00 13.46
CA GLN A 343 -12.05 0.18 12.99
C GLN A 343 -12.66 0.70 11.69
N GLU A 344 -12.71 2.03 11.54
CA GLU A 344 -13.00 2.77 10.30
C GLU A 344 -14.08 2.11 9.41
N PRO A 345 -15.35 2.55 9.44
CA PRO A 345 -16.40 1.88 8.69
C PRO A 345 -16.25 2.09 7.17
N PHE A 346 -15.46 1.27 6.47
CA PHE A 346 -15.28 1.36 4.99
C PHE A 346 -16.59 1.09 4.24
N ILE A 347 -17.31 0.08 4.71
CA ILE A 347 -18.49 -0.48 4.05
C ILE A 347 -19.67 0.46 4.26
N GLY A 348 -20.32 0.83 3.17
CA GLY A 348 -21.43 1.79 3.12
C GLY A 348 -21.02 3.26 3.03
N ARG A 349 -19.74 3.61 3.20
CA ARG A 349 -19.27 5.01 3.13
C ARG A 349 -18.97 5.46 1.71
N ALA A 350 -19.13 6.75 1.46
CA ALA A 350 -18.98 7.31 0.13
C ALA A 350 -17.53 7.49 -0.31
N GLN A 351 -16.55 7.54 0.61
CA GLN A 351 -15.16 7.89 0.30
C GLN A 351 -14.28 6.68 -0.05
N TRP A 352 -14.86 5.47 -0.01
CA TRP A 352 -14.16 4.23 -0.28
C TRP A 352 -14.81 3.46 -1.42
N MET A 353 -13.99 3.14 -2.41
CA MET A 353 -14.27 2.08 -3.37
C MET A 353 -13.76 0.76 -2.80
N VAL A 354 -14.59 -0.28 -2.81
CA VAL A 354 -14.20 -1.62 -2.36
C VAL A 354 -14.15 -2.55 -3.58
N VAL A 355 -13.03 -3.25 -3.74
CA VAL A 355 -12.79 -4.16 -4.88
C VAL A 355 -12.54 -5.59 -4.40
N GLY A 356 -12.96 -6.56 -5.21
CA GLY A 356 -12.74 -7.99 -4.96
C GLY A 356 -12.42 -8.76 -6.25
N PRO A 357 -12.14 -10.07 -6.15
CA PRO A 357 -11.91 -10.91 -7.32
C PRO A 357 -13.13 -10.89 -8.25
N VAL A 358 -12.89 -11.13 -9.55
CA VAL A 358 -13.96 -11.19 -10.55
C VAL A 358 -15.03 -12.21 -10.14
N GLY A 359 -16.29 -11.79 -10.20
CA GLY A 359 -17.45 -12.57 -9.77
C GLY A 359 -17.86 -12.37 -8.31
N ALA A 360 -17.06 -11.65 -7.50
CA ALA A 360 -17.49 -11.26 -6.16
C ALA A 360 -18.67 -10.28 -6.20
N THR A 361 -19.46 -10.24 -5.13
CA THR A 361 -20.73 -9.50 -5.06
C THR A 361 -20.78 -8.57 -3.85
N SER A 362 -21.58 -7.50 -3.94
CA SER A 362 -21.85 -6.61 -2.80
C SER A 362 -22.53 -7.33 -1.63
N ALA A 363 -23.25 -8.43 -1.89
CA ALA A 363 -23.83 -9.27 -0.84
C ALA A 363 -22.74 -9.97 0.00
N GLN A 364 -21.68 -10.46 -0.63
CA GLN A 364 -20.52 -11.00 0.10
C GLN A 364 -19.79 -9.93 0.91
N LEU A 365 -19.79 -8.67 0.44
CA LEU A 365 -19.25 -7.54 1.20
C LEU A 365 -20.11 -7.23 2.43
N ALA A 366 -21.43 -7.27 2.29
CA ALA A 366 -22.39 -6.97 3.35
C ALA A 366 -22.50 -8.06 4.43
N ASP A 367 -22.12 -9.31 4.12
CA ASP A 367 -22.02 -10.38 5.11
C ASP A 367 -20.87 -10.09 6.09
N GLU A 368 -21.17 -9.90 7.37
CA GLU A 368 -20.17 -9.48 8.36
C GLU A 368 -19.11 -10.55 8.66
N ARG A 369 -19.36 -11.82 8.29
CA ARG A 369 -18.44 -12.92 8.54
C ARG A 369 -17.17 -12.74 7.72
N TYR A 370 -16.02 -12.69 8.40
CA TYR A 370 -14.72 -12.64 7.75
C TYR A 370 -14.33 -13.99 7.15
N LEU A 371 -14.69 -15.10 7.81
CA LEU A 371 -14.46 -16.47 7.35
C LEU A 371 -15.80 -17.22 7.18
N ILE A 372 -15.88 -18.06 6.14
CA ILE A 372 -16.97 -19.01 5.89
C ILE A 372 -16.33 -20.35 5.58
N ASP A 373 -16.71 -21.41 6.30
CA ASP A 373 -16.19 -22.77 6.13
C ASP A 373 -14.65 -22.86 6.11
N GLY A 374 -14.01 -22.06 6.97
CA GLY A 374 -12.55 -22.01 7.10
C GLY A 374 -11.81 -21.28 5.98
N GLN A 375 -12.53 -20.59 5.08
CA GLN A 375 -11.95 -19.79 4.00
C GLN A 375 -12.31 -18.32 4.17
N LEU A 376 -11.57 -17.43 3.50
CA LEU A 376 -11.96 -16.02 3.38
C LEU A 376 -13.35 -15.91 2.78
N SER A 377 -14.19 -15.05 3.35
CA SER A 377 -15.57 -14.85 2.88
C SER A 377 -15.64 -14.25 1.46
N VAL A 378 -14.60 -13.52 1.04
CA VAL A 378 -14.33 -13.19 -0.35
C VAL A 378 -13.05 -13.92 -0.75
N ASN A 379 -13.14 -14.94 -1.59
CA ASN A 379 -12.04 -15.84 -1.92
C ASN A 379 -11.88 -15.98 -3.44
N PRO A 380 -10.66 -15.96 -3.98
CA PRO A 380 -9.36 -15.59 -3.38
C PRO A 380 -9.30 -14.19 -2.73
N GLY A 381 -8.38 -14.01 -1.79
CA GLY A 381 -8.08 -12.70 -1.19
C GLY A 381 -7.49 -11.73 -2.21
N TRP A 382 -7.55 -10.43 -1.90
CA TRP A 382 -7.16 -9.38 -2.86
C TRP A 382 -6.15 -8.37 -2.31
N GLU A 383 -5.77 -8.52 -1.03
CA GLU A 383 -4.66 -7.81 -0.40
C GLU A 383 -3.33 -8.13 -1.08
N ALA A 384 -2.49 -7.11 -1.22
CA ALA A 384 -1.21 -7.16 -1.94
C ALA A 384 -1.31 -7.54 -3.43
N VAL A 385 -2.47 -7.92 -3.97
CA VAL A 385 -2.54 -8.40 -5.36
C VAL A 385 -2.27 -7.26 -6.35
N ALA A 386 -1.34 -7.51 -7.27
CA ALA A 386 -1.00 -6.59 -8.34
C ALA A 386 -2.13 -6.57 -9.40
N PRO A 387 -2.35 -5.45 -10.11
CA PRO A 387 -1.49 -4.26 -10.13
C PRO A 387 -1.91 -3.15 -9.15
N LEU A 388 -3.07 -3.25 -8.49
CA LEU A 388 -3.59 -2.18 -7.63
C LEU A 388 -2.77 -2.05 -6.35
N PHE A 389 -2.61 -3.15 -5.62
CA PHE A 389 -2.06 -3.15 -4.26
C PHE A 389 -0.60 -3.61 -4.18
N GLY A 390 0.06 -3.63 -5.35
CA GLY A 390 1.39 -4.20 -5.52
C GLY A 390 2.06 -3.76 -6.81
N MET A 391 3.39 -3.62 -6.79
CA MET A 391 4.33 -3.56 -7.93
C MET A 391 4.21 -2.39 -8.93
N TYR A 392 3.01 -2.00 -9.33
CA TYR A 392 2.80 -1.16 -10.52
C TYR A 392 2.57 0.31 -10.18
N VAL A 393 1.62 0.60 -9.28
CA VAL A 393 1.24 1.99 -9.00
C VAL A 393 2.29 2.67 -8.12
N ARG A 394 2.88 3.74 -8.66
CA ARG A 394 3.81 4.66 -7.97
C ARG A 394 3.14 5.97 -7.62
N THR A 395 3.75 6.72 -6.73
CA THR A 395 3.32 8.09 -6.37
C THR A 395 3.97 9.18 -7.23
N SER A 396 4.77 8.78 -8.23
CA SER A 396 5.53 9.66 -9.12
C SER A 396 4.65 10.65 -9.87
N TYR A 397 4.88 11.94 -9.66
CA TYR A 397 4.12 13.02 -10.28
C TYR A 397 4.99 14.24 -10.56
N ASN A 398 4.72 14.88 -11.69
CA ASN A 398 5.29 16.17 -12.08
C ASN A 398 4.17 17.05 -12.65
N LYS A 399 3.82 18.12 -11.93
CA LYS A 399 2.76 19.07 -12.33
C LYS A 399 3.03 19.71 -13.70
N ASP A 400 4.29 19.86 -14.07
CA ASP A 400 4.72 20.48 -15.32
C ASP A 400 4.87 19.45 -16.46
N TRP A 401 4.76 18.15 -16.14
CA TRP A 401 4.84 17.05 -17.11
C TRP A 401 3.90 15.88 -16.75
N LEU A 402 2.60 16.11 -16.93
CA LEU A 402 1.55 15.12 -16.62
C LEU A 402 1.63 13.84 -17.46
N ALA A 403 2.24 13.89 -18.64
CA ALA A 403 2.42 12.71 -19.49
C ALA A 403 3.43 11.71 -18.90
N GLY A 404 4.41 12.18 -18.13
CA GLY A 404 5.37 11.34 -17.41
C GLY A 404 5.00 11.04 -15.96
N SER A 405 3.75 11.33 -15.56
CA SER A 405 3.26 11.16 -14.20
C SER A 405 2.34 9.95 -14.05
N THR A 406 2.46 9.25 -12.92
CA THR A 406 1.41 8.35 -12.44
C THR A 406 0.32 9.22 -11.80
N ARG A 407 -0.85 9.25 -12.43
CA ARG A 407 -1.93 10.19 -12.08
C ARG A 407 -3.29 9.59 -12.40
N PHE A 408 -4.33 10.07 -11.75
CA PHE A 408 -5.69 9.69 -12.09
C PHE A 408 -6.49 10.80 -12.77
N VAL A 409 -7.44 10.37 -13.59
CA VAL A 409 -8.46 11.18 -14.26
C VAL A 409 -9.82 10.52 -14.06
N VAL A 410 -10.87 11.26 -14.33
CA VAL A 410 -12.26 10.81 -14.13
C VAL A 410 -13.06 10.98 -15.40
N SER A 411 -14.11 10.16 -15.53
CA SER A 411 -15.09 10.22 -16.60
C SER A 411 -16.48 10.42 -16.00
N TYR A 412 -17.34 11.11 -16.75
CA TYR A 412 -18.76 11.30 -16.46
C TYR A 412 -19.67 10.62 -17.49
N ASP A 413 -19.10 9.98 -18.51
CA ASP A 413 -19.79 9.47 -19.70
C ASP A 413 -19.31 8.07 -20.11
N TYR A 414 -19.09 7.20 -19.11
CA TYR A 414 -18.72 5.80 -19.30
C TYR A 414 -17.41 5.57 -20.05
N GLY A 415 -16.43 6.45 -19.83
CA GLY A 415 -15.08 6.36 -20.38
C GLY A 415 -14.93 6.94 -21.79
N ALA A 416 -15.99 7.59 -22.31
CA ALA A 416 -15.93 8.25 -23.62
C ALA A 416 -15.04 9.52 -23.58
N THR A 417 -15.10 10.29 -22.48
CA THR A 417 -14.22 11.45 -22.24
C THR A 417 -13.54 11.39 -20.88
N TRP A 418 -12.37 12.01 -20.79
CA TRP A 418 -11.52 11.99 -19.60
C TRP A 418 -11.12 13.39 -19.18
N GLN A 419 -11.29 13.68 -17.89
CA GLN A 419 -11.05 14.99 -17.30
C GLN A 419 -10.14 14.87 -16.10
N GLN A 420 -9.35 15.91 -15.81
CA GLN A 420 -8.62 15.97 -14.55
C GLN A 420 -9.62 15.93 -13.38
N SER A 421 -9.20 15.36 -12.25
CA SER A 421 -10.03 15.41 -11.05
C SER A 421 -10.31 16.87 -10.66
N PRO A 422 -11.55 17.23 -10.30
CA PRO A 422 -11.81 18.52 -9.68
C PRO A 422 -11.08 18.61 -8.34
N SER A 423 -10.72 19.84 -7.95
CA SER A 423 -10.17 20.11 -6.62
C SER A 423 -11.27 20.00 -5.57
N LEU A 424 -11.18 19.02 -4.68
CA LEU A 424 -12.11 18.78 -3.58
C LEU A 424 -11.32 18.65 -2.28
N THR A 425 -11.72 19.39 -1.26
CA THR A 425 -11.18 19.30 0.10
C THR A 425 -12.30 18.97 1.10
N GLY A 426 -11.92 18.59 2.31
CA GLY A 426 -12.83 18.14 3.35
C GLY A 426 -13.53 16.82 2.99
N THR A 427 -14.73 16.66 3.55
CA THR A 427 -15.62 15.54 3.21
C THR A 427 -16.74 16.03 2.32
N THR A 428 -16.95 15.35 1.20
CA THR A 428 -18.14 15.51 0.35
C THR A 428 -18.94 14.23 0.34
N GLU A 429 -20.27 14.35 0.30
CA GLU A 429 -21.22 13.24 0.35
C GLU A 429 -22.23 13.32 -0.80
N PRO A 430 -22.83 12.20 -1.22
CA PRO A 430 -23.98 12.22 -2.11
C PRO A 430 -25.18 12.97 -1.51
N PRO A 431 -26.06 13.56 -2.35
CA PRO A 431 -25.97 13.61 -3.82
C PRO A 431 -25.13 14.77 -4.34
N THR A 432 -24.63 15.67 -3.48
CA THR A 432 -24.01 16.94 -3.88
C THR A 432 -22.54 16.82 -4.24
N SER A 433 -21.87 15.74 -3.80
CA SER A 433 -20.49 15.45 -4.16
C SER A 433 -20.32 15.30 -5.68
N PRO A 434 -19.35 15.99 -6.32
CA PRO A 434 -19.03 15.78 -7.73
C PRO A 434 -18.63 14.33 -8.07
N VAL A 435 -18.06 13.61 -7.10
CA VAL A 435 -17.69 12.19 -7.21
C VAL A 435 -18.91 11.31 -7.45
N ASN A 436 -20.10 11.73 -7.00
CA ASN A 436 -21.33 10.96 -7.18
C ASN A 436 -21.73 10.78 -8.65
N ASN A 437 -21.20 11.59 -9.58
CA ASN A 437 -21.49 11.41 -11.00
C ASN A 437 -20.31 10.81 -11.78
N TRP A 438 -19.22 10.43 -11.12
CA TRP A 438 -18.11 9.75 -11.79
C TRP A 438 -18.55 8.35 -12.20
N THR A 439 -18.46 8.08 -13.50
CA THR A 439 -18.71 6.75 -14.08
C THR A 439 -17.45 5.91 -14.06
N ASN A 440 -16.27 6.50 -14.32
CA ASN A 440 -15.01 5.77 -14.35
C ASN A 440 -13.90 6.59 -13.71
N ILE A 441 -12.91 5.90 -13.15
CA ILE A 441 -11.64 6.45 -12.70
C ILE A 441 -10.55 5.74 -13.49
N ARG A 442 -9.63 6.49 -14.11
CA ARG A 442 -8.46 5.92 -14.79
C ARG A 442 -7.19 6.39 -14.14
N VAL A 443 -6.32 5.46 -13.77
CA VAL A 443 -4.99 5.71 -13.21
C VAL A 443 -3.96 5.43 -14.29
N TYR A 444 -3.37 6.46 -14.89
CA TYR A 444 -2.22 6.33 -15.77
C TYR A 444 -1.00 5.92 -14.97
N LEU A 445 -0.21 4.98 -15.51
CA LEU A 445 0.98 4.44 -14.86
C LEU A 445 2.23 4.89 -15.58
N GLN A 446 3.23 5.34 -14.83
CA GLN A 446 4.52 5.76 -15.35
C GLN A 446 5.66 5.20 -14.51
N TYR A 447 6.76 4.88 -15.19
CA TYR A 447 7.91 4.17 -14.62
C TYR A 447 9.22 4.94 -14.86
N PRO A 448 9.33 6.18 -14.34
CA PRO A 448 10.54 6.98 -14.49
C PRO A 448 11.76 6.26 -13.89
N THR A 449 12.94 6.51 -14.46
CA THR A 449 14.22 5.91 -14.05
C THR A 449 15.01 6.79 -13.08
N GLY A 450 14.50 7.98 -12.75
CA GLY A 450 15.14 8.95 -11.86
C GLY A 450 15.45 10.29 -12.54
N PRO A 451 16.22 11.17 -11.86
CA PRO A 451 16.70 12.44 -12.39
C PRO A 451 17.82 12.29 -13.42
#